data_AF-A0A2D4FW54-F1
#
_entry.id   AF-A0A2D4FW54-F1
#
_cell.length_a   1.000
_cell.length_b   1.000
_cell.length_c   1.000
_cell.angle_alpha   90.00
_cell.angle_beta   90.00
_cell.angle_gamma   90.00
#
_symmetry.space_group_name_H-M   'P 1'
#
loop_
_entity.id
_entity.type
_entity.pdbx_description
1 polymer ?
#
loop_
_entity_poly.entity_id
_entity_poly.type
_entity_poly.pdbx_seq_one_letter_code
_entity_poly.pdbx_strand_id
1 'polypeptide(L)'
;YMGGVGGMADRLPQSSELMDSRDIVEADLPAALTLFKSLQEQVIAVTHHIQHLMQKIQAGDYPTEKGLSFLEVKDHLLLLYIQDLSHLMLEKTLGCSVANHPALLRLVETRTVLEKMRPIEQKLKYQVDKLVKAVVTGGLAEDDPLKYKPNPDNLVSKLSDSEDGEEEEDVGGTAKKPGKEASKGGIRKYIPPRLVPVHYNETEMEKEKKMAEQAKKRALSSSIIRELKEQYSDAPEEIREGRHAHTARQNREDEHRTNYEESMMVR
;
A
#
# COMPACT_ATOMS: atom_id res chain seq x y z
N TYR A 1 -57.49 -32.09 -60.33
CA TYR A 1 -57.18 -31.29 -61.53
C TYR A 1 -56.43 -30.05 -61.07
N MET A 2 -55.18 -29.92 -61.51
CA MET A 2 -54.35 -28.70 -61.67
C MET A 2 -54.34 -27.71 -60.47
N GLY A 3 -53.26 -27.54 -59.70
CA GLY A 3 -51.89 -27.33 -60.14
C GLY A 3 -51.64 -25.82 -60.31
N GLY A 4 -51.01 -25.18 -59.34
CA GLY A 4 -50.76 -23.73 -59.34
C GLY A 4 -49.77 -23.32 -58.24
N VAL A 5 -48.54 -23.83 -58.34
CA VAL A 5 -47.38 -23.42 -57.56
C VAL A 5 -46.89 -22.09 -58.15
N GLY A 6 -47.28 -20.97 -57.54
CA GLY A 6 -46.73 -19.65 -57.85
C GLY A 6 -45.57 -19.36 -56.91
N GLY A 7 -44.34 -19.48 -57.42
CA GLY A 7 -43.11 -19.44 -56.64
C GLY A 7 -42.95 -18.19 -55.79
N MET A 8 -42.90 -18.37 -54.47
CA MET A 8 -42.07 -17.56 -53.59
C MET A 8 -40.62 -17.93 -53.89
N ALA A 9 -40.08 -17.33 -54.95
CA ALA A 9 -38.64 -17.32 -55.16
C ALA A 9 -38.01 -16.58 -53.98
N ASP A 10 -37.23 -17.34 -53.20
CA ASP A 10 -36.22 -16.83 -52.29
C ASP A 10 -35.52 -15.64 -52.92
N ARG A 11 -35.83 -14.43 -52.42
CA ARG A 11 -34.92 -13.29 -52.60
C ARG A 11 -33.75 -13.53 -51.66
N LEU A 12 -32.82 -14.36 -52.12
CA LEU A 12 -31.44 -14.29 -51.71
C LEU A 12 -31.03 -12.81 -51.75
N PRO A 13 -30.41 -12.26 -50.68
CA PRO A 13 -29.93 -10.90 -50.73
C PRO A 13 -28.93 -10.80 -51.88
N GLN A 14 -29.17 -9.80 -52.73
CA GLN A 14 -28.36 -9.52 -53.90
C GLN A 14 -26.89 -9.40 -53.51
N SER A 15 -26.04 -10.10 -54.24
CA SER A 15 -24.59 -10.10 -54.14
C SER A 15 -23.97 -8.77 -54.62
N SER A 16 -24.38 -7.64 -54.03
CA SER A 16 -23.94 -6.29 -54.44
C SER A 16 -23.50 -5.39 -53.28
N GLU A 17 -23.28 -5.93 -52.07
CA GLU A 17 -22.73 -5.19 -50.92
C GLU A 17 -21.44 -5.82 -50.35
N LEU A 18 -20.68 -6.53 -51.19
CA LEU A 18 -19.29 -6.87 -50.88
C LEU A 18 -18.44 -5.89 -51.67
N MET A 19 -17.85 -4.88 -51.00
CA MET A 19 -16.72 -4.14 -51.58
C MET A 19 -15.76 -5.16 -52.19
N ASP A 20 -15.37 -4.97 -53.45
CA ASP A 20 -14.51 -5.92 -54.14
C ASP A 20 -13.24 -6.08 -53.31
N SER A 21 -12.77 -7.31 -53.10
CA SER A 21 -11.65 -7.59 -52.18
C SER A 21 -10.39 -6.83 -52.59
N ARG A 22 -10.30 -6.41 -53.85
CA ARG A 22 -9.26 -5.55 -54.40
C ARG A 22 -9.34 -4.11 -53.91
N ASP A 23 -10.54 -3.53 -53.83
CA ASP A 23 -10.74 -2.15 -53.40
C ASP A 23 -10.38 -1.98 -51.91
N ILE A 24 -10.67 -3.00 -51.09
CA ILE A 24 -10.30 -3.05 -49.67
C ILE A 24 -8.77 -3.09 -49.53
N VAL A 25 -8.11 -3.96 -50.30
CA VAL A 25 -6.64 -4.08 -50.27
C VAL A 25 -5.96 -2.80 -50.72
N GLU A 26 -6.48 -2.13 -51.74
CA GLU A 26 -5.90 -0.88 -52.26
C GLU A 26 -6.01 0.28 -51.25
N ALA A 27 -7.09 0.31 -50.45
CA ALA A 27 -7.27 1.27 -49.36
C ALA A 27 -6.40 0.95 -48.13
N ASP A 28 -6.30 -0.32 -47.73
CA ASP A 28 -5.66 -0.72 -46.47
C ASP A 28 -4.13 -0.89 -46.57
N LEU A 29 -3.61 -1.24 -47.76
CA LEU A 29 -2.19 -1.46 -47.98
C LEU A 29 -1.30 -0.26 -47.58
N PRO A 30 -1.57 0.99 -47.99
CA PRO A 30 -0.73 2.11 -47.59
C PRO A 30 -0.75 2.34 -46.07
N ALA A 31 -1.90 2.16 -45.41
CA ALA A 31 -2.02 2.26 -43.96
C ALA A 31 -1.27 1.13 -43.23
N ALA A 32 -1.33 -0.09 -43.74
CA ALA A 32 -0.56 -1.21 -43.20
C ALA A 32 0.95 -0.96 -43.31
N LEU A 33 1.42 -0.46 -44.46
CA LEU A 33 2.84 -0.16 -44.68
C LEU A 33 3.37 0.94 -43.75
N THR A 34 2.57 1.98 -43.46
CA THR A 34 2.97 3.01 -42.49
C THR A 34 3.05 2.45 -41.07
N LEU A 35 2.08 1.61 -40.67
CA LEU A 35 2.08 0.93 -39.38
C LEU A 35 3.29 -0.01 -39.23
N PHE A 36 3.64 -0.78 -40.26
CA PHE A 36 4.81 -1.66 -40.22
C PHE A 36 6.12 -0.88 -40.09
N LYS A 37 6.26 0.25 -40.79
CA LYS A 37 7.43 1.13 -40.64
C LYS A 37 7.52 1.69 -39.22
N SER A 38 6.41 2.18 -38.68
CA SER A 38 6.36 2.67 -37.31
C SER A 38 6.69 1.58 -36.29
N LEU A 39 6.16 0.37 -36.48
CA LEU A 39 6.50 -0.79 -35.63
C LEU A 39 7.99 -1.11 -35.70
N GLN A 40 8.59 -1.08 -36.88
CA GLN A 40 10.02 -1.33 -37.05
C GLN A 40 10.87 -0.28 -36.32
N GLU A 41 10.52 1.01 -36.44
CA GLU A 41 11.18 2.10 -35.71
C GLU A 41 11.08 1.92 -34.19
N GLN A 42 9.89 1.57 -33.69
CA GLN A 42 9.65 1.31 -32.27
C GLN A 42 10.47 0.11 -31.76
N VAL A 43 10.52 -0.99 -32.52
CA VAL A 43 11.31 -2.17 -32.15
C VAL A 43 12.79 -1.84 -32.08
N ILE A 44 13.32 -1.06 -33.03
CA ILE A 44 14.73 -0.62 -33.03
C ILE A 44 15.01 0.26 -31.80
N ALA A 45 14.14 1.24 -31.52
CA ALA A 45 14.30 2.13 -30.38
C ALA A 45 14.28 1.38 -29.04
N VAL A 46 13.34 0.46 -28.85
CA VAL A 46 13.23 -0.39 -27.65
C VAL A 46 14.46 -1.30 -27.52
N THR A 47 14.91 -1.91 -28.62
CA THR A 47 16.10 -2.76 -28.62
C THR A 47 17.35 -1.98 -28.19
N HIS A 48 17.55 -0.79 -28.74
CA HIS A 48 18.66 0.08 -28.36
C HIS A 48 18.59 0.48 -26.87
N HIS A 49 17.40 0.80 -26.37
CA HIS A 49 17.21 1.14 -24.96
C HIS A 49 17.54 -0.03 -24.03
N ILE A 50 17.08 -1.24 -24.36
CA ILE A 50 17.39 -2.46 -23.61
C ILE A 50 18.89 -2.75 -23.65
N GLN A 51 19.53 -2.66 -24.81
CA GLN A 51 20.98 -2.87 -24.94
C GLN A 51 21.77 -1.90 -24.06
N HIS A 52 21.38 -0.63 -24.05
CA HIS A 52 22.00 0.38 -23.20
C HIS A 52 21.79 0.09 -21.70
N LEU A 53 20.60 -0.35 -21.28
CA LEU A 53 20.34 -0.76 -19.89
C LEU A 53 21.17 -2.00 -19.52
N MET A 54 21.26 -2.99 -20.40
CA MET A 54 22.07 -4.19 -20.18
C MET A 54 23.56 -3.84 -20.00
N GLN A 55 24.09 -2.90 -20.77
CA GLN A 55 25.47 -2.43 -20.61
C GLN A 55 25.71 -1.82 -19.22
N LYS A 56 24.78 -1.02 -18.72
CA LYS A 56 24.86 -0.43 -17.36
C LYS A 56 24.77 -1.48 -16.26
N ILE A 57 23.91 -2.49 -16.43
CA ILE A 57 23.82 -3.62 -15.50
C ILE A 57 25.13 -4.42 -15.49
N GLN A 58 25.71 -4.71 -16.65
CA GLN A 58 26.99 -5.41 -16.77
C GLN A 58 28.17 -4.60 -16.20
N ALA A 59 28.11 -3.27 -16.32
CA ALA A 59 29.07 -2.36 -15.70
C ALA A 59 28.93 -2.27 -14.18
N GLY A 60 27.85 -2.82 -13.60
CA GLY A 60 27.59 -2.80 -12.16
C GLY A 60 26.92 -1.51 -11.66
N ASP A 61 26.50 -0.61 -12.55
CA ASP A 61 25.85 0.66 -12.18
C ASP A 61 24.47 0.44 -11.53
N TYR A 62 23.82 -0.69 -11.85
CA TYR A 62 22.50 -1.06 -11.34
C TYR A 62 22.56 -2.42 -10.64
N PRO A 63 22.57 -2.46 -9.29
CA PRO A 63 22.50 -3.72 -8.56
C PRO A 63 21.10 -4.34 -8.71
N THR A 64 21.02 -5.52 -9.30
CA THR A 64 19.75 -6.24 -9.57
C THR A 64 19.40 -7.29 -8.52
N GLU A 65 20.21 -7.43 -7.45
CA GLU A 65 20.07 -8.49 -6.45
C GLU A 65 18.77 -8.43 -5.63
N LYS A 66 18.17 -7.24 -5.49
CA LYS A 66 16.95 -7.01 -4.70
C LYS A 66 15.85 -6.40 -5.56
N GLY A 67 15.19 -7.25 -6.35
CA GLY A 67 14.04 -6.90 -7.17
C GLY A 67 12.70 -6.97 -6.41
N LEU A 68 11.66 -6.39 -7.02
CA LEU A 68 10.28 -6.56 -6.58
C LEU A 68 9.68 -7.78 -7.30
N SER A 69 9.60 -8.94 -6.64
CA SER A 69 9.15 -10.19 -7.25
C SER A 69 7.76 -10.11 -7.89
N PHE A 70 6.87 -9.23 -7.39
CA PHE A 70 5.56 -9.00 -8.01
C PHE A 70 5.66 -8.37 -9.41
N LEU A 71 6.64 -7.48 -9.62
CA LEU A 71 6.84 -6.84 -10.91
C LEU A 71 7.38 -7.83 -11.95
N GLU A 72 8.25 -8.75 -11.53
CA GLU A 72 8.74 -9.84 -12.38
C GLU A 72 7.60 -10.72 -12.90
N VAL A 73 6.64 -11.07 -12.03
CA VAL A 73 5.44 -11.83 -12.44
C VAL A 73 4.64 -11.07 -13.49
N LYS A 74 4.48 -9.75 -13.32
CA LYS A 74 3.80 -8.90 -14.31
C LYS A 74 4.52 -8.90 -15.65
N ASP A 75 5.84 -8.79 -15.64
CA ASP A 75 6.64 -8.79 -16.86
C ASP A 75 6.52 -10.13 -17.61
N HIS A 76 6.53 -11.25 -16.88
CA HIS A 76 6.27 -12.56 -17.46
C HIS A 76 4.84 -12.68 -18.04
N LEU A 77 3.82 -12.16 -17.37
CA LEU A 77 2.45 -12.16 -17.89
C LEU A 77 2.31 -11.29 -19.15
N LEU A 78 2.96 -10.12 -19.18
CA LEU A 78 2.99 -9.25 -20.36
C LEU A 78 3.69 -9.93 -21.54
N LEU A 79 4.78 -10.64 -21.28
CA LEU A 79 5.49 -11.42 -22.30
C LEU A 79 4.59 -12.52 -22.88
N LEU A 80 3.92 -13.30 -22.03
CA LEU A 80 2.97 -14.32 -22.46
C LEU A 80 1.83 -13.73 -23.29
N TYR A 81 1.31 -12.57 -22.87
CA TYR A 81 0.27 -11.85 -23.61
C TYR A 81 0.71 -11.46 -25.03
N ILE A 82 1.92 -10.88 -25.16
CA ILE A 82 2.47 -10.48 -26.46
C ILE A 82 2.75 -11.71 -27.34
N GLN A 83 3.24 -12.80 -26.75
CA GLN A 83 3.51 -14.05 -27.46
C GLN A 83 2.22 -14.65 -28.05
N ASP A 84 1.16 -14.78 -27.24
CA ASP A 84 -0.13 -15.29 -27.69
C ASP A 84 -0.77 -14.37 -28.74
N LEU A 85 -0.66 -13.04 -28.57
CA LEU A 85 -1.13 -12.07 -29.54
C LEU A 85 -0.40 -12.20 -30.88
N SER A 86 0.94 -12.30 -30.86
CA SER A 86 1.76 -12.43 -32.06
C SER A 86 1.46 -13.73 -32.81
N HIS A 87 1.22 -14.81 -32.07
CA HIS A 87 0.81 -16.09 -32.66
C HIS A 87 -0.56 -16.00 -33.35
N LEU A 88 -1.54 -15.35 -32.73
CA LEU A 88 -2.85 -15.11 -33.36
C LEU A 88 -2.74 -14.20 -34.59
N MET A 89 -1.86 -13.20 -34.56
CA MET A 89 -1.60 -12.36 -35.74
C MET A 89 -1.00 -13.17 -36.88
N LEU A 90 -0.05 -14.07 -36.59
CA LEU A 90 0.53 -14.97 -37.59
C LEU A 90 -0.52 -15.90 -38.21
N GLU A 91 -1.41 -16.48 -37.41
CA GLU A 91 -2.49 -17.32 -37.95
C GLU A 91 -3.43 -16.54 -38.86
N LYS A 92 -3.76 -15.29 -38.49
CA LYS A 92 -4.57 -14.40 -39.33
C LYS A 92 -3.90 -14.10 -40.67
N THR A 93 -2.59 -13.82 -40.67
CA THR A 93 -1.87 -13.52 -41.92
C THR A 93 -1.70 -14.76 -42.81
N LEU A 94 -1.70 -15.95 -42.23
CA LEU A 94 -1.73 -17.22 -42.97
C LEU A 94 -3.13 -17.60 -43.50
N GLY A 95 -4.18 -16.83 -43.13
CA GLY A 95 -5.56 -17.08 -43.56
C GLY A 95 -6.27 -18.17 -42.74
N CYS A 96 -5.72 -18.57 -41.60
CA CYS A 96 -6.36 -19.53 -40.70
C CYS A 96 -7.50 -18.87 -39.92
N SER A 97 -8.55 -19.65 -39.64
CA SER A 97 -9.65 -19.19 -38.78
C SER A 97 -9.20 -19.15 -37.32
N VAL A 98 -9.40 -18.00 -36.69
CA VAL A 98 -9.03 -17.75 -35.29
C VAL A 98 -10.14 -18.15 -34.32
N ALA A 99 -11.33 -18.49 -34.83
CA ALA A 99 -12.58 -18.48 -34.06
C ALA A 99 -12.64 -19.46 -32.88
N ASN A 100 -11.70 -20.39 -32.74
CA ASN A 100 -11.61 -21.30 -31.58
C ASN A 100 -10.15 -21.58 -31.17
N HIS A 101 -9.23 -20.67 -31.48
CA HIS A 101 -7.82 -20.91 -31.18
C HIS A 101 -7.58 -20.89 -29.65
N PRO A 102 -6.90 -21.89 -29.06
CA PRO A 102 -6.68 -21.94 -27.60
C PRO A 102 -5.94 -20.71 -27.05
N ALA A 103 -5.15 -20.03 -27.89
CA ALA A 103 -4.49 -18.77 -27.51
C ALA A 103 -5.48 -17.64 -27.19
N LEU A 104 -6.70 -17.63 -27.75
CA LEU A 104 -7.71 -16.63 -27.38
C LEU A 104 -8.14 -16.76 -25.93
N LEU A 105 -8.37 -18.00 -25.46
CA LEU A 105 -8.73 -18.25 -24.07
C LEU A 105 -7.60 -17.84 -23.13
N ARG A 106 -6.35 -18.20 -23.45
CA ARG A 106 -5.16 -17.76 -22.69
C ARG A 106 -5.00 -16.25 -22.66
N LEU A 107 -5.28 -15.56 -23.77
CA LEU A 107 -5.21 -14.11 -23.86
C LEU A 107 -6.24 -13.44 -22.95
N VAL A 108 -7.48 -13.95 -22.93
CA VAL A 108 -8.55 -13.47 -22.05
C VAL A 108 -8.23 -13.76 -20.59
N GLU A 109 -7.70 -14.93 -20.28
CA GLU A 109 -7.25 -15.30 -18.94
C GLU A 109 -6.14 -14.35 -18.46
N THR A 110 -5.07 -14.20 -19.24
CA THR A 110 -3.94 -13.32 -18.95
C THR A 110 -4.41 -11.87 -18.77
N ARG A 111 -5.32 -11.39 -19.62
CA ARG A 111 -5.92 -10.06 -19.49
C ARG A 111 -6.72 -9.91 -18.20
N THR A 112 -7.47 -10.94 -17.82
CA THR A 112 -8.25 -10.95 -16.57
C THR A 112 -7.32 -10.91 -15.36
N VAL A 113 -6.24 -11.69 -15.37
CA VAL A 113 -5.22 -11.67 -14.32
C VAL A 113 -4.60 -10.27 -14.20
N LEU A 114 -4.19 -9.64 -15.31
CA LEU A 114 -3.64 -8.28 -15.32
C LEU A 114 -4.62 -7.24 -14.75
N GLU A 115 -5.92 -7.34 -15.06
CA GLU A 115 -6.96 -6.48 -14.47
C GLU A 115 -7.07 -6.67 -12.95
N LYS A 116 -7.03 -7.92 -12.47
CA LYS A 116 -7.09 -8.23 -11.03
C LYS A 116 -5.84 -7.84 -10.27
N MET A 117 -4.70 -7.73 -10.94
CA MET A 117 -3.44 -7.25 -10.36
C MET A 117 -3.43 -5.73 -10.08
N ARG A 118 -4.28 -4.94 -10.75
CA ARG A 118 -4.27 -3.45 -10.68
C ARG A 118 -4.33 -2.87 -9.26
N PRO A 119 -5.16 -3.36 -8.32
CA PRO A 119 -5.19 -2.81 -6.96
C PRO A 119 -3.86 -3.02 -6.21
N ILE A 120 -3.17 -4.13 -6.48
CA ILE A 120 -1.85 -4.41 -5.90
C ILE A 120 -0.80 -3.50 -6.53
N GLU A 121 -0.86 -3.32 -7.85
CA GLU A 121 0.02 -2.37 -8.56
C GLU A 121 -0.12 -0.94 -8.04
N GLN A 122 -1.33 -0.49 -7.73
CA GLN A 122 -1.54 0.85 -7.16
C GLN A 122 -0.86 1.01 -5.79
N LYS A 123 -0.96 -0.01 -4.92
CA LYS A 123 -0.25 -0.03 -3.63
C LYS A 123 1.26 -0.07 -3.81
N LEU A 124 1.74 -0.87 -4.76
CA LEU A 124 3.17 -0.99 -5.05
C LEU A 124 3.73 0.30 -5.64
N LYS A 125 2.98 0.96 -6.54
CA LYS A 125 3.35 2.26 -7.11
C LYS A 125 3.61 3.28 -6.01
N TYR A 126 2.74 3.37 -5.01
CA TYR A 126 2.97 4.27 -3.87
C TYR A 126 4.29 3.95 -3.14
N GLN A 127 4.60 2.66 -2.93
CA GLN A 127 5.84 2.24 -2.28
C GLN A 127 7.07 2.61 -3.13
N VAL A 128 7.02 2.38 -4.45
CA VAL A 128 8.07 2.76 -5.39
C VAL A 128 8.26 4.27 -5.39
N ASP A 129 7.18 5.05 -5.53
CA ASP A 129 7.22 6.51 -5.53
C ASP A 129 7.80 7.05 -4.21
N LYS A 130 7.46 6.43 -3.09
CA LYS A 130 8.03 6.76 -1.77
C LYS A 130 9.53 6.50 -1.70
N LEU A 131 10.00 5.36 -2.21
CA LEU A 131 11.43 5.02 -2.25
C LEU A 131 12.20 5.96 -3.17
N VAL A 132 11.67 6.23 -4.37
CA VAL A 132 12.25 7.18 -5.32
C VAL A 132 12.34 8.57 -4.71
N LYS A 133 11.26 9.03 -4.06
CA LYS A 133 11.26 10.31 -3.35
C LYS A 133 12.32 10.35 -2.26
N ALA A 134 12.44 9.30 -1.44
CA ALA A 134 13.45 9.23 -0.39
C ALA A 134 14.88 9.32 -0.91
N VAL A 135 15.18 8.70 -2.06
CA VAL A 135 16.48 8.79 -2.73
C VAL A 135 16.73 10.21 -3.24
N VAL A 136 15.73 10.83 -3.88
CA VAL A 136 15.85 12.19 -4.44
C VAL A 136 15.95 13.27 -3.35
N THR A 137 15.21 13.13 -2.25
CA THR A 137 15.18 14.11 -1.14
C THR A 137 16.16 13.81 -0.01
N GLY A 138 16.95 12.73 -0.10
CA GLY A 138 17.96 12.38 0.91
C GLY A 138 17.40 11.89 2.25
N GLY A 139 16.15 11.40 2.28
CA GLY A 139 15.51 10.90 3.51
C GLY A 139 14.02 10.61 3.36
N LEU A 140 13.51 9.67 4.15
CA LEU A 140 12.07 9.41 4.31
C LEU A 140 11.46 10.57 5.09
N ALA A 141 10.81 11.52 4.39
CA ALA A 141 10.13 12.69 4.97
C ALA A 141 9.56 12.40 6.37
N GLU A 142 9.88 13.23 7.36
CA GLU A 142 9.39 13.06 8.75
C GLU A 142 7.86 12.95 8.80
N ASP A 143 7.17 13.64 7.90
CA ASP A 143 5.70 13.67 7.78
C ASP A 143 5.14 12.58 6.85
N ASP A 144 5.39 11.30 7.13
CA ASP A 144 4.64 10.20 6.49
C ASP A 144 3.58 9.63 7.45
N PRO A 145 2.27 9.89 7.21
CA PRO A 145 1.18 9.40 8.04
C PRO A 145 1.16 7.88 8.24
N LEU A 146 1.78 7.11 7.32
CA LEU A 146 1.85 5.64 7.39
C LEU A 146 3.01 5.11 8.25
N LYS A 147 3.88 5.97 8.79
CA LYS A 147 4.94 5.56 9.75
C LYS A 147 4.36 5.06 11.07
N TYR A 148 3.16 5.49 11.45
CA TYR A 148 2.51 5.14 12.72
C TYR A 148 1.70 3.83 12.68
N LYS A 149 2.03 2.90 11.78
CA LYS A 149 1.41 1.58 11.79
C LYS A 149 1.88 0.79 13.03
N PRO A 150 0.98 0.11 13.75
CA PRO A 150 1.38 -0.81 14.81
C PRO A 150 2.36 -1.84 14.25
N ASN A 151 3.53 -1.98 14.88
CA ASN A 151 4.50 -3.03 14.55
C ASN A 151 4.27 -4.23 15.47
N PRO A 152 3.62 -5.31 15.00
CA PRO A 152 3.35 -6.49 15.84
C PRO A 152 4.62 -7.22 16.27
N ASP A 153 5.73 -7.08 15.56
CA ASP A 153 7.00 -7.74 15.89
C ASP A 153 7.60 -7.22 17.21
N ASN A 154 7.27 -5.98 17.60
CA ASN A 154 7.65 -5.42 18.91
C ASN A 154 6.92 -6.09 20.10
N LEU A 155 5.89 -6.89 19.85
CA LEU A 155 5.19 -7.68 20.87
C LEU A 155 5.78 -9.08 21.02
N VAL A 156 6.34 -9.65 19.93
CA VAL A 156 6.80 -11.04 19.89
C VAL A 156 8.11 -11.20 20.66
N SER A 157 9.01 -10.22 20.61
CA SER A 157 10.29 -10.24 21.35
C SER A 157 10.12 -10.20 22.88
N LYS A 158 8.95 -9.79 23.39
CA LYS A 158 8.64 -9.84 24.83
C LYS A 158 7.99 -11.14 25.28
N LEU A 159 7.53 -11.98 24.35
CA LEU A 159 6.86 -13.25 24.63
C LEU A 159 7.75 -14.47 24.37
N SER A 160 8.82 -14.35 23.56
CA SER A 160 9.71 -15.47 23.27
C SER A 160 10.93 -15.59 24.19
N ASP A 161 11.16 -14.67 25.14
CA ASP A 161 12.28 -14.76 26.11
C ASP A 161 11.94 -15.67 27.30
N SER A 162 11.21 -16.77 27.05
CA SER A 162 10.81 -17.73 28.08
C SER A 162 11.18 -19.18 27.79
N GLU A 163 11.71 -19.52 26.61
CA GLU A 163 12.23 -20.87 26.38
C GLU A 163 13.47 -20.87 25.48
N ASP A 164 14.47 -21.61 25.98
CA ASP A 164 15.68 -22.11 25.33
C ASP A 164 16.87 -21.18 25.15
N GLY A 165 17.91 -21.50 25.92
CA GLY A 165 19.27 -21.05 25.67
C GLY A 165 20.05 -22.18 25.01
N GLU A 166 20.78 -21.86 23.95
CA GLU A 166 22.07 -22.46 23.63
C GLU A 166 22.98 -21.39 23.01
N GLU A 167 24.27 -21.55 23.29
CA GLU A 167 25.39 -20.67 22.98
C GLU A 167 25.72 -20.69 21.48
N GLU A 168 26.32 -19.60 20.98
CA GLU A 168 27.54 -19.63 20.14
C GLU A 168 28.02 -18.18 19.83
N GLU A 169 29.33 -18.05 19.63
CA GLU A 169 30.18 -16.86 19.83
C GLU A 169 30.30 -15.84 18.64
N ASP A 170 30.83 -14.65 19.00
CA ASP A 170 31.72 -13.71 18.26
C ASP A 170 31.18 -13.01 16.97
N VAL A 171 31.36 -11.71 16.64
CA VAL A 171 32.43 -10.72 16.84
C VAL A 171 31.85 -9.28 16.69
N GLY A 172 32.31 -8.31 17.51
CA GLY A 172 32.75 -7.00 16.97
C GLY A 172 32.05 -5.67 17.29
N GLY A 173 32.33 -5.09 18.47
CA GLY A 173 32.60 -3.64 18.71
C GLY A 173 31.41 -2.64 18.77
N THR A 174 31.29 -1.67 19.69
CA THR A 174 32.21 -1.05 20.66
C THR A 174 31.43 -0.23 21.71
N ALA A 175 31.95 -0.24 22.95
CA ALA A 175 31.92 0.83 23.96
C ALA A 175 30.64 1.12 24.78
N LYS A 176 30.60 0.61 26.03
CA LYS A 176 30.87 1.39 27.28
C LYS A 176 30.60 0.54 28.54
N LYS A 177 31.65 0.32 29.34
CA LYS A 177 31.61 0.13 30.81
C LYS A 177 31.93 1.50 31.45
N PRO A 178 31.50 1.84 32.68
CA PRO A 178 31.60 1.02 33.92
C PRO A 178 30.26 0.95 34.68
N GLY A 179 29.99 0.11 35.67
CA GLY A 179 30.76 -0.86 36.42
C GLY A 179 29.95 -1.13 37.70
N LYS A 180 29.67 -2.39 38.01
CA LYS A 180 29.61 -2.98 39.37
C LYS A 180 29.12 -4.42 39.26
N GLU A 181 30.01 -5.33 39.63
CA GLU A 181 29.70 -6.74 39.82
C GLU A 181 28.73 -6.93 40.99
N ALA A 182 27.73 -7.78 40.79
CA ALA A 182 27.09 -8.54 41.85
C ALA A 182 26.45 -9.80 41.23
N SER A 183 27.24 -10.87 41.23
CA SER A 183 26.88 -12.28 41.44
C SER A 183 25.43 -12.76 41.18
N LYS A 184 25.36 -13.78 40.31
CA LYS A 184 24.59 -15.02 40.38
C LYS A 184 23.11 -14.96 40.86
N GLY A 185 22.22 -15.31 39.93
CA GLY A 185 21.11 -16.26 40.14
C GLY A 185 20.23 -16.03 41.36
N GLY A 186 19.25 -15.15 41.23
CA GLY A 186 18.15 -15.03 42.17
C GLY A 186 17.04 -14.16 41.60
N ILE A 187 15.80 -14.66 41.66
CA ILE A 187 14.58 -13.95 41.25
C ILE A 187 14.55 -12.59 41.97
N ARG A 188 14.71 -11.50 41.22
CA ARG A 188 14.67 -10.15 41.79
C ARG A 188 13.22 -9.79 42.15
N LYS A 189 12.89 -9.99 43.44
CA LYS A 189 11.64 -9.48 44.03
C LYS A 189 11.56 -7.97 43.80
N TYR A 190 10.53 -7.52 43.09
CA TYR A 190 10.27 -6.10 42.87
C TYR A 190 10.13 -5.38 44.22
N ILE A 191 10.92 -4.32 44.41
CA ILE A 191 10.84 -3.45 45.58
C ILE A 191 10.30 -2.11 45.09
N PRO A 192 9.04 -1.76 45.45
CA PRO A 192 8.49 -0.45 45.14
C PRO A 192 9.40 0.66 45.69
N PRO A 193 9.65 1.72 44.91
CA PRO A 193 10.47 2.84 45.36
C PRO A 193 9.85 3.44 46.62
N ARG A 194 10.66 3.58 47.67
CA ARG A 194 10.24 4.24 48.89
C ARG A 194 10.15 5.74 48.63
N LEU A 195 8.94 6.27 48.48
CA LEU A 195 8.69 7.71 48.43
C LEU A 195 9.05 8.31 49.79
N VAL A 196 10.14 9.06 49.83
CA VAL A 196 10.49 9.89 50.99
C VAL A 196 9.77 11.23 50.78
N PRO A 197 9.05 11.75 51.79
CA PRO A 197 8.45 13.08 51.69
C PRO A 197 9.53 14.12 51.38
N VAL A 198 9.45 14.70 50.19
CA VAL A 198 10.28 15.83 49.80
C VAL A 198 9.56 17.10 50.24
N HIS A 199 10.20 17.90 51.10
CA HIS A 199 9.66 19.19 51.49
C HIS A 199 9.65 20.13 50.28
N TYR A 200 8.45 20.44 49.79
CA TYR A 200 8.24 21.44 48.75
C TYR A 200 8.33 22.84 49.35
N ASN A 201 9.50 23.46 49.24
CA ASN A 201 9.67 24.88 49.51
C ASN A 201 9.24 25.67 48.27
N GLU A 202 7.95 25.57 47.88
CA GLU A 202 7.44 26.38 46.78
C GLU A 202 7.53 27.86 47.19
N THR A 203 8.41 28.61 46.53
CA THR A 203 8.47 30.08 46.65
C THR A 203 7.11 30.65 46.23
N GLU A 204 6.63 31.74 46.85
CA GLU A 204 5.32 32.33 46.51
C GLU A 204 5.17 32.61 44.99
N MET A 205 6.27 32.97 44.31
CA MET A 205 6.30 33.13 42.84
C MET A 205 6.03 31.85 42.04
N GLU A 206 6.42 30.68 42.55
CA GLU A 206 6.17 29.39 41.86
C GLU A 206 4.71 28.95 42.02
N LYS A 207 4.11 29.20 43.20
CA LYS A 207 2.68 28.98 43.43
C LYS A 207 1.83 29.85 42.52
N GLU A 208 2.17 31.13 42.39
CA GLU A 208 1.47 32.05 41.50
C GLU A 208 1.59 31.63 40.03
N LYS A 209 2.78 31.20 39.58
CA LYS A 209 2.96 30.68 38.22
C LYS A 209 2.13 29.42 37.95
N LYS A 210 2.11 28.48 38.89
CA LYS A 210 1.33 27.24 38.79
C LYS A 210 -0.17 27.53 38.77
N MET A 211 -0.64 28.45 39.60
CA MET A 211 -2.02 28.94 39.62
C MET A 211 -2.39 29.63 38.30
N ALA A 212 -1.52 30.48 37.77
CA ALA A 212 -1.72 31.15 36.49
C ALA A 212 -1.73 30.16 35.31
N GLU A 213 -0.86 29.16 35.32
CA GLU A 213 -0.85 28.11 34.31
C GLU A 213 -2.12 27.25 34.37
N GLN A 214 -2.58 26.90 35.57
CA GLN A 214 -3.82 26.15 35.76
C GLN A 214 -5.04 26.98 35.35
N ALA A 215 -5.04 28.29 35.60
CA ALA A 215 -6.08 29.21 35.13
C ALA A 215 -6.08 29.33 33.60
N LYS A 216 -4.91 29.42 32.96
CA LYS A 216 -4.78 29.40 31.50
C LYS A 216 -5.28 28.08 30.90
N LYS A 217 -4.90 26.94 31.48
CA LYS A 217 -5.41 25.62 31.06
C LYS A 217 -6.93 25.52 31.21
N ARG A 218 -7.50 26.05 32.31
CA ARG A 218 -8.95 26.11 32.51
C ARG A 218 -9.66 26.99 31.47
N ALA A 219 -9.08 28.15 31.15
CA ALA A 219 -9.60 29.05 30.12
C ALA A 219 -9.52 28.43 28.72
N LEU A 220 -8.43 27.71 28.41
CA LEU A 220 -8.28 26.96 27.17
C LEU A 220 -9.19 25.73 27.10
N SER A 221 -9.55 25.14 28.24
CA SER A 221 -10.56 24.09 28.35
C SER A 221 -12.01 24.62 28.45
N SER A 222 -12.21 25.92 28.20
CA SER A 222 -13.56 26.49 28.18
C SER A 222 -14.39 25.88 27.06
N SER A 223 -15.72 25.90 27.25
CA SER A 223 -16.68 25.26 26.36
C SER A 223 -16.52 25.69 24.90
N ILE A 224 -16.13 26.94 24.65
CA ILE A 224 -15.97 27.52 23.31
C ILE A 224 -14.83 26.85 22.55
N ILE A 225 -13.67 26.67 23.16
CA ILE A 225 -12.50 26.06 22.49
C ILE A 225 -12.72 24.56 22.28
N ARG A 226 -13.43 23.90 23.20
CA ARG A 226 -13.82 22.50 23.04
C ARG A 226 -14.81 22.31 21.89
N GLU A 227 -15.82 23.17 21.78
CA GLU A 227 -16.81 23.13 20.69
C GLU A 227 -16.16 23.40 19.33
N LEU A 228 -15.26 24.38 19.25
CA LEU A 228 -14.42 24.60 18.06
C LEU A 228 -13.61 23.35 17.72
N LYS A 229 -12.98 22.70 18.69
CA LYS A 229 -12.21 21.47 18.45
C LYS A 229 -13.08 20.33 17.93
N GLU A 230 -14.27 20.13 18.50
CA GLU A 230 -15.24 19.11 18.08
C GLU A 230 -15.70 19.34 16.64
N GLN A 231 -16.03 20.58 16.26
CA GLN A 231 -16.48 20.93 14.91
C GLN A 231 -15.44 20.68 13.81
N TYR A 232 -14.15 20.83 14.12
CA TYR A 232 -13.05 20.66 13.17
C TYR A 232 -12.33 19.31 13.32
N SER A 233 -12.74 18.46 14.26
CA SER A 233 -12.17 17.12 14.44
C SER A 233 -13.00 16.07 13.72
N ASP A 234 -12.35 15.19 12.97
CA ASP A 234 -12.97 14.05 12.28
C ASP A 234 -13.07 12.80 13.19
N ALA A 235 -12.92 13.00 14.52
CA ALA A 235 -12.98 11.92 15.50
C ALA A 235 -14.45 11.60 15.84
N PRO A 236 -14.84 10.32 15.94
CA PRO A 236 -16.22 9.96 16.26
C PRO A 236 -16.62 10.44 17.65
N GLU A 237 -17.80 11.06 17.76
CA GLU A 237 -18.34 11.51 19.04
C GLU A 237 -18.93 10.34 19.85
N GLU A 238 -18.66 10.33 21.16
CA GLU A 238 -19.29 9.39 22.08
C GLU A 238 -20.73 9.82 22.40
N ILE A 239 -21.69 9.21 21.73
CA ILE A 239 -23.12 9.41 22.01
C ILE A 239 -23.52 8.47 23.16
N ARG A 240 -23.69 9.03 24.37
CA ARG A 240 -24.32 8.31 25.50
C ARG A 240 -25.83 8.53 25.49
N GLU A 241 -26.61 7.45 25.54
CA GLU A 241 -28.06 7.51 25.72
C GLU A 241 -28.40 8.00 27.13
N GLY A 242 -29.11 9.12 27.24
CA GLY A 242 -29.53 9.71 28.51
C GLY A 242 -29.00 11.14 28.73
N ARG A 243 -29.49 12.11 27.95
CA ARG A 243 -29.16 13.53 28.18
C ARG A 243 -30.16 14.15 29.15
N HIS A 244 -29.69 14.47 30.36
CA HIS A 244 -30.09 15.69 31.04
C HIS A 244 -28.91 16.66 30.97
N ALA A 245 -29.12 17.88 30.50
CA ALA A 245 -28.06 18.89 30.37
C ALA A 245 -27.41 19.24 31.73
N HIS A 246 -28.08 18.92 32.84
CA HIS A 246 -27.60 19.14 34.21
C HIS A 246 -26.62 18.08 34.74
N THR A 247 -26.42 16.95 34.06
CA THR A 247 -25.59 15.83 34.55
C THR A 247 -24.13 15.89 34.11
N ALA A 248 -23.71 16.85 33.30
CA ALA A 248 -22.31 16.92 32.81
C ALA A 248 -21.27 17.04 33.94
N ARG A 249 -21.64 17.69 35.05
CA ARG A 249 -20.78 17.78 36.24
C ARG A 249 -20.73 16.44 36.99
N GLN A 250 -21.88 15.80 37.15
CA GLN A 250 -22.01 14.52 37.84
C GLN A 250 -21.27 13.40 37.08
N ASN A 251 -21.35 13.39 35.75
CA ASN A 251 -20.61 12.45 34.92
C ASN A 251 -19.09 12.59 35.09
N ARG A 252 -18.57 13.82 35.20
CA ARG A 252 -17.14 14.04 35.47
C ARG A 252 -16.73 13.55 36.85
N GLU A 253 -17.61 13.72 37.85
CA GLU A 253 -17.37 13.25 39.21
C GLU A 253 -17.42 11.72 39.27
N ASP A 254 -18.35 11.08 38.55
CA ASP A 254 -18.43 9.63 38.41
C ASP A 254 -17.23 9.06 37.64
N GLU A 255 -16.81 9.68 36.53
CA GLU A 255 -15.59 9.30 35.79
C GLU A 255 -14.33 9.44 36.66
N HIS A 256 -14.25 10.50 37.46
CA HIS A 256 -13.15 10.65 38.39
C HIS A 256 -13.19 9.57 39.48
N ARG A 257 -14.37 9.20 39.97
CA ARG A 257 -14.55 8.12 40.93
C ARG A 257 -14.12 6.78 40.33
N THR A 258 -14.60 6.42 39.14
CA THR A 258 -14.22 5.17 38.47
C THR A 258 -12.72 5.11 38.20
N ASN A 259 -12.13 6.20 37.70
CA ASN A 259 -10.69 6.23 37.44
C ASN A 259 -9.87 6.06 38.71
N TYR A 260 -10.33 6.64 39.83
CA TYR A 260 -9.70 6.45 41.13
C TYR A 260 -9.83 5.00 41.60
N GLU A 261 -11.04 4.43 41.54
CA GLU A 261 -11.32 3.05 41.93
C GLU A 261 -10.48 2.05 41.12
N GLU A 262 -10.34 2.26 39.80
CA GLU A 262 -9.55 1.43 38.90
C GLU A 262 -8.04 1.60 39.10
N SER A 263 -7.57 2.83 39.26
CA SER A 263 -6.13 3.11 39.44
C SER A 263 -5.60 2.63 40.79
N MET A 264 -6.44 2.67 41.83
CA MET A 264 -6.11 2.15 43.16
C MET A 264 -6.62 0.73 43.42
N MET A 265 -7.39 0.14 42.49
CA MET A 265 -8.03 -1.17 42.62
C MET A 265 -8.84 -1.34 43.91
N VAL A 266 -9.57 -0.29 44.30
CA VAL A 266 -10.43 -0.26 45.48
C VAL A 266 -11.80 0.24 45.04
N ARG A 267 -12.87 -0.39 45.51
CA ARG A 267 -14.26 -0.04 45.20
C ARG A 267 -14.99 0.43 46.45
#